data_AF-A0A1Q6BD82-F1
#
_entry.id   AF-A0A1Q6BD82-F1
#
_cell.length_a   1.000
_cell.length_b   1.000
_cell.length_c   1.000
_cell.angle_alpha   90.00
_cell.angle_beta   90.00
_cell.angle_gamma   90.00
#
_symmetry.space_group_name_H-M   'P 1'
#
loop_
_entity.id
_entity.type
_entity.pdbx_description
1 polymer ?
#
loop_
_entity_poly.entity_id
_entity_poly.type
_entity_poly.pdbx_seq_one_letter_code
_entity_poly.pdbx_strand_id
1 'polypeptide(L)'
;MSNTQHKLDKARPPRVQITYDVETGDAETAKELPLVIGVLGEYSSSEKPLRERKFISIDKDNFDEVMASMSPKAHFMVDSVLPGTEGKLDVELNFNCKDDFSPDNVIQQVDCLRKLSELRSHLCDLRNRAASNEKLKEKLQELLVNTNSNPENDDCKE
;
A
#
# COMPACT_ATOMS: atom_id res chain seq x y z
N MET A 1 18.03 -15.86 -19.11
CA MET A 1 19.02 -16.71 -18.42
C MET A 1 20.15 -16.99 -19.40
N SER A 2 21.29 -16.31 -19.25
CA SER A 2 22.41 -16.37 -20.21
C SER A 2 23.03 -17.77 -20.23
N ASN A 3 23.01 -18.39 -21.41
CA ASN A 3 23.51 -19.73 -21.68
C ASN A 3 25.00 -19.84 -21.30
N THR A 4 25.37 -20.83 -20.48
CA THR A 4 26.70 -21.02 -19.89
C THR A 4 27.79 -21.38 -20.91
N GLN A 5 27.40 -21.64 -22.16
CA GLN A 5 28.27 -22.06 -23.27
C GLN A 5 29.28 -20.98 -23.70
N HIS A 6 28.98 -19.68 -23.56
CA HIS A 6 29.77 -18.61 -24.16
C HIS A 6 31.05 -18.22 -23.37
N LYS A 7 31.30 -18.86 -22.22
CA LYS A 7 32.47 -18.55 -21.35
C LYS A 7 33.79 -19.20 -21.78
N LEU A 8 33.82 -19.99 -22.86
CA LEU A 8 35.01 -20.72 -23.32
C LEU A 8 35.70 -20.11 -24.57
N ASP A 9 35.20 -19.01 -25.12
CA ASP A 9 35.72 -18.41 -26.37
C ASP A 9 37.05 -17.66 -26.26
N LYS A 10 37.52 -17.32 -25.05
CA LYS A 10 38.56 -16.30 -24.91
C LYS A 10 40.01 -16.81 -24.93
N ALA A 11 40.25 -18.12 -24.84
CA ALA A 11 41.63 -18.62 -24.71
C ALA A 11 42.09 -19.55 -25.84
N ARG A 12 41.29 -20.51 -26.31
CA ARG A 12 41.64 -21.43 -27.42
C ARG A 12 40.38 -22.05 -28.06
N PRO A 13 39.87 -21.54 -29.18
CA PRO A 13 38.70 -22.15 -29.82
C PRO A 13 39.06 -23.49 -30.49
N PRO A 14 38.24 -24.55 -30.31
CA PRO A 14 38.42 -25.83 -30.99
C PRO A 14 38.18 -25.69 -32.50
N ARG A 15 38.90 -26.48 -33.32
CA ARG A 15 38.95 -26.33 -34.79
C ARG A 15 37.67 -26.69 -35.55
N VAL A 16 36.66 -27.25 -34.88
CA VAL A 16 35.33 -27.49 -35.45
C VAL A 16 34.31 -27.23 -34.35
N GLN A 17 33.43 -26.25 -34.56
CA GLN A 17 32.25 -26.02 -33.73
C GLN A 17 31.03 -26.35 -34.60
N ILE A 18 30.24 -27.35 -34.17
CA ILE A 18 28.94 -27.63 -34.79
C ILE A 18 27.91 -26.89 -33.96
N THR A 19 27.59 -25.66 -34.36
CA THR A 19 26.42 -24.94 -33.86
C THR A 19 25.19 -25.52 -34.54
N TYR A 20 24.16 -25.84 -33.74
CA TYR A 20 22.83 -26.13 -34.28
C TYR A 20 22.17 -24.80 -34.58
N ASP A 21 22.51 -24.23 -35.73
CA ASP A 21 21.86 -23.02 -36.22
C ASP A 21 20.53 -23.43 -36.84
N VAL A 22 19.45 -23.18 -36.10
CA VAL A 22 18.09 -23.42 -36.62
C VAL A 22 17.78 -22.26 -37.55
N GLU A 23 18.22 -22.37 -38.81
CA GLU A 23 17.70 -21.49 -39.86
C GLU A 23 16.21 -21.80 -40.00
N THR A 24 15.41 -21.03 -39.28
CA THR A 24 13.96 -20.99 -39.50
C THR A 24 13.74 -20.19 -40.78
N GLY A 25 14.09 -20.80 -41.92
CA GLY A 25 14.00 -20.20 -43.24
C GLY A 25 12.61 -19.64 -43.49
N ASP A 26 12.52 -18.33 -43.71
CA ASP A 26 11.32 -17.59 -44.14
C ASP A 26 10.01 -17.92 -43.40
N ALA A 27 10.08 -18.38 -42.15
CA ALA A 27 8.89 -18.37 -41.32
C ALA A 27 8.65 -16.92 -40.92
N GLU A 28 7.84 -16.21 -41.70
CA GLU A 28 7.09 -15.06 -41.20
C GLU A 28 6.29 -15.56 -39.99
N THR A 29 6.88 -15.50 -38.80
CA THR A 29 6.13 -15.55 -37.56
C THR A 29 5.07 -14.48 -37.69
N ALA A 30 3.83 -14.90 -37.88
CA ALA A 30 2.67 -14.03 -37.94
C ALA A 30 2.74 -13.14 -36.69
N LYS A 31 3.18 -11.90 -36.87
CA LYS A 31 3.13 -10.89 -35.82
C LYS A 31 1.68 -10.49 -35.72
N GLU A 32 0.91 -11.30 -35.00
CA GLU A 32 -0.45 -10.96 -34.65
C GLU A 32 -0.41 -9.67 -33.82
N LEU A 33 -1.35 -8.76 -34.13
CA LEU A 33 -1.49 -7.55 -33.35
C LEU A 33 -1.79 -7.93 -31.90
N PRO A 34 -1.16 -7.26 -30.91
CA PRO A 34 -1.46 -7.54 -29.52
C PRO A 34 -2.95 -7.27 -29.26
N LEU A 35 -3.60 -8.18 -28.52
CA LEU A 35 -4.99 -8.00 -28.11
C LEU A 35 -5.07 -6.82 -27.12
N VAL A 36 -5.59 -5.70 -27.59
CA VAL A 36 -5.84 -4.51 -26.75
C VAL A 36 -7.30 -4.52 -26.31
N ILE A 37 -7.52 -4.58 -24.99
CA ILE A 37 -8.86 -4.56 -24.40
C ILE A 37 -9.10 -3.18 -23.80
N GLY A 38 -10.16 -2.51 -24.25
CA GLY A 38 -10.65 -1.29 -23.63
C GLY A 38 -11.66 -1.60 -22.52
N VAL A 39 -11.33 -1.29 -21.27
CA VAL A 39 -12.27 -1.40 -20.15
C VAL A 39 -12.87 -0.02 -19.88
N LEU A 40 -14.21 0.06 -19.95
CA LEU A 40 -14.97 1.28 -19.75
C LEU A 40 -15.72 1.18 -18.42
N GLY A 41 -15.60 2.21 -17.59
CA GLY A 41 -16.25 2.26 -16.28
C GLY A 41 -16.11 3.61 -15.62
N GLU A 42 -16.80 3.77 -14.49
CA GLU A 42 -16.64 4.92 -13.61
C GLU A 42 -15.49 4.63 -12.64
N TYR A 43 -14.33 5.23 -12.89
CA TYR A 43 -13.11 5.02 -12.10
C TYR A 43 -12.68 6.26 -11.30
N SER A 44 -13.13 7.45 -11.71
CA SER A 44 -12.92 8.71 -10.99
C SER A 44 -13.91 9.76 -11.48
N SER A 45 -14.27 10.68 -10.60
CA SER A 45 -15.13 11.80 -10.93
C SER A 45 -14.36 12.76 -11.84
N SER A 46 -14.74 12.80 -13.12
CA SER A 46 -14.14 13.71 -14.09
C SER A 46 -15.20 14.61 -14.71
N GLU A 47 -15.01 15.92 -14.60
CA GLU A 47 -15.92 16.93 -15.16
C GLU A 47 -15.79 17.08 -16.69
N LYS A 48 -14.81 16.40 -17.29
CA LYS A 48 -14.54 16.46 -18.72
C LYS A 48 -15.65 15.76 -19.52
N PRO A 49 -16.14 16.34 -20.63
CA PRO A 49 -17.11 15.70 -21.50
C PRO A 49 -16.51 14.44 -22.14
N LEU A 50 -17.34 13.42 -22.40
CA LEU A 50 -16.88 12.11 -22.86
C LEU A 50 -15.98 12.17 -24.11
N ARG A 51 -16.23 13.11 -25.04
CA ARG A 51 -15.45 13.28 -26.27
C ARG A 51 -14.01 13.74 -26.04
N GLU A 52 -13.73 14.40 -24.92
CA GLU A 52 -12.40 14.92 -24.59
C GLU A 52 -11.61 13.96 -23.69
N ARG A 53 -12.24 12.88 -23.23
CA ARG A 53 -11.59 11.86 -22.39
C ARG A 53 -10.67 11.01 -23.26
N LYS A 54 -9.39 10.97 -22.90
CA LYS A 54 -8.37 10.14 -23.56
C LYS A 54 -8.31 8.77 -22.89
N PHE A 55 -8.07 7.74 -23.68
CA PHE A 55 -7.71 6.43 -23.16
C PHE A 55 -6.29 6.47 -22.59
N ILE A 56 -6.10 5.80 -21.46
CA ILE A 56 -4.81 5.65 -20.80
C ILE A 56 -4.45 4.17 -20.89
N SER A 57 -3.24 3.86 -21.36
CA SER A 57 -2.71 2.50 -21.39
C SER A 57 -2.25 2.09 -20.00
N ILE A 58 -2.74 0.94 -19.53
CA ILE A 58 -2.42 0.40 -18.21
C ILE A 58 -1.69 -0.92 -18.38
N ASP A 59 -0.53 -1.02 -17.76
CA ASP A 59 0.35 -2.17 -17.66
C ASP A 59 0.67 -2.46 -16.18
N LYS A 60 1.35 -3.57 -15.90
CA LYS A 60 1.71 -3.96 -14.53
C LYS A 60 2.66 -2.97 -13.84
N ASP A 61 3.46 -2.27 -14.64
CA ASP A 61 4.51 -1.39 -14.13
C ASP A 61 4.04 0.06 -13.95
N ASN A 62 2.96 0.48 -14.61
CA ASN A 62 2.48 1.87 -14.60
C ASN A 62 1.16 2.08 -13.85
N PHE A 63 0.60 1.02 -13.25
CA PHE A 63 -0.72 1.08 -12.61
C PHE A 63 -0.81 2.14 -11.52
N ASP A 64 0.20 2.21 -10.65
CA ASP A 64 0.23 3.17 -9.55
C ASP A 64 0.38 4.61 -10.06
N GLU A 65 1.14 4.85 -11.13
CA GLU A 65 1.27 6.17 -11.75
C GLU A 65 -0.06 6.65 -12.35
N VAL A 66 -0.76 5.74 -13.04
CA VAL A 66 -2.08 6.02 -13.61
C VAL A 66 -3.10 6.29 -12.50
N MET A 67 -3.08 5.48 -11.43
CA MET A 67 -3.96 5.66 -10.27
C MET A 67 -3.72 7.02 -9.60
N ALA A 68 -2.46 7.38 -9.33
CA ALA A 68 -2.09 8.67 -8.77
C ALA A 68 -2.53 9.84 -9.65
N SER A 69 -2.41 9.71 -10.98
CA SER A 69 -2.83 10.77 -11.92
C SER A 69 -4.36 10.97 -11.95
N MET A 70 -5.11 9.90 -11.70
CA MET A 70 -6.57 9.89 -11.67
C MET A 70 -7.13 10.32 -10.31
N SER A 71 -6.32 10.17 -9.25
CA SER A 71 -6.61 10.50 -7.84
C SER A 71 -8.04 10.15 -7.44
N PRO A 72 -8.45 8.88 -7.53
CA PRO A 72 -9.80 8.49 -7.17
C PRO A 72 -10.07 8.83 -5.70
N LYS A 73 -11.19 9.52 -5.49
CA LYS A 73 -11.66 9.93 -4.17
C LYS A 73 -12.93 9.18 -3.85
N ALA A 74 -13.04 8.73 -2.60
CA ALA A 74 -14.24 8.09 -2.10
C ALA A 74 -14.68 8.79 -0.82
N HIS A 75 -15.92 9.26 -0.83
CA HIS A 75 -16.54 9.94 0.30
C HIS A 75 -17.69 9.08 0.81
N PHE A 76 -17.64 8.72 2.09
CA PHE A 76 -18.64 7.87 2.73
C PHE A 76 -19.00 8.42 4.10
N MET A 77 -20.28 8.29 4.42
CA MET A 77 -20.78 8.55 5.76
C MET A 77 -21.13 7.20 6.40
N VAL A 78 -20.27 6.74 7.32
CA VAL A 78 -20.35 5.41 7.94
C VAL A 78 -20.79 5.50 9.39
N ASP A 79 -21.35 4.44 9.95
CA ASP A 79 -21.73 4.45 11.36
C ASP A 79 -20.49 4.32 12.26
N SER A 80 -20.40 5.15 13.29
CA SER A 80 -19.29 5.14 14.25
C SER A 80 -19.45 3.98 15.24
N VAL A 81 -18.39 3.17 15.36
CA VAL A 81 -18.25 2.13 16.39
C VAL A 81 -17.25 2.51 17.48
N LEU A 82 -16.81 3.77 17.50
CA LEU A 82 -15.83 4.26 18.46
C LEU A 82 -16.49 4.48 19.85
N PRO A 83 -15.80 4.11 20.94
CA PRO A 83 -16.33 4.29 22.29
C PRO A 83 -16.51 5.78 22.59
N GLY A 84 -17.71 6.17 23.04
CA GLY A 84 -18.03 7.56 23.40
C GLY A 84 -18.44 8.46 22.22
N THR A 85 -18.51 7.94 20.99
CA THR A 85 -19.00 8.70 19.84
C THR A 85 -20.11 7.94 19.15
N GLU A 86 -21.35 8.21 19.56
CA GLU A 86 -22.54 7.74 18.85
C GLU A 86 -22.85 8.66 17.67
N GLY A 87 -23.08 8.09 16.49
CA GLY A 87 -23.44 8.85 15.29
C GLY A 87 -22.75 8.34 14.03
N LYS A 88 -22.72 9.20 13.01
CA LYS A 88 -22.07 8.91 11.73
C LYS A 88 -20.71 9.59 11.65
N LEU A 89 -19.73 8.85 11.18
CA LEU A 89 -18.39 9.31 10.88
C LEU A 89 -18.29 9.65 9.40
N ASP A 90 -17.82 10.86 9.12
CA ASP A 90 -17.49 11.28 7.77
C ASP A 90 -16.09 10.78 7.39
N VAL A 91 -15.98 10.08 6.26
CA VAL A 91 -14.74 9.44 5.81
C VAL A 91 -14.46 9.86 4.38
N GLU A 92 -13.40 10.65 4.21
CA GLU A 92 -12.82 10.97 2.90
C GLU A 92 -11.56 10.14 2.69
N LEU A 93 -11.54 9.33 1.63
CA LEU A 93 -10.40 8.52 1.22
C LEU A 93 -9.86 9.02 -0.11
N ASN A 94 -8.54 9.15 -0.18
CA ASN A 94 -7.79 9.49 -1.38
C ASN A 94 -6.84 8.33 -1.69
N PHE A 95 -6.96 7.75 -2.88
CA PHE A 95 -6.09 6.63 -3.30
C PHE A 95 -5.12 7.09 -4.38
N ASN A 96 -3.84 6.80 -4.18
CA ASN A 96 -2.76 7.11 -5.12
C ASN A 96 -2.08 5.84 -5.64
N CYS A 97 -2.03 4.79 -4.81
CA CYS A 97 -1.42 3.51 -5.16
C CYS A 97 -2.32 2.35 -4.72
N LYS A 98 -2.05 1.14 -5.21
CA LYS A 98 -2.84 -0.04 -4.79
C LYS A 98 -2.79 -0.28 -3.28
N ASP A 99 -1.69 0.09 -2.62
CA ASP A 99 -1.48 -0.20 -1.20
C ASP A 99 -2.37 0.68 -0.32
N ASP A 100 -2.95 1.76 -0.86
CA ASP A 100 -3.91 2.61 -0.16
C ASP A 100 -5.25 1.91 0.13
N PHE A 101 -5.51 0.77 -0.51
CA PHE A 101 -6.63 -0.11 -0.13
C PHE A 101 -6.34 -0.95 1.13
N SER A 102 -5.10 -0.96 1.61
CA SER A 102 -4.78 -1.66 2.86
C SER A 102 -5.37 -0.92 4.07
N PRO A 103 -5.82 -1.65 5.10
CA PRO A 103 -6.41 -1.04 6.28
C PRO A 103 -5.43 -0.11 7.00
N ASP A 104 -4.12 -0.40 6.94
CA ASP A 104 -3.09 0.42 7.57
C ASP A 104 -3.05 1.82 6.94
N ASN A 105 -3.08 1.92 5.61
CA ASN A 105 -3.12 3.22 4.92
C ASN A 105 -4.48 3.92 5.10
N VAL A 106 -5.59 3.18 5.12
CA VAL A 106 -6.92 3.75 5.40
C VAL A 106 -6.98 4.38 6.79
N ILE A 107 -6.42 3.71 7.82
CA ILE A 107 -6.35 4.22 9.19
C ILE A 107 -5.55 5.53 9.25
N GLN A 108 -4.49 5.66 8.43
CA GLN A 108 -3.71 6.89 8.38
C GLN A 108 -4.49 8.06 7.78
N GLN A 109 -5.43 7.82 6.87
CA GLN A 109 -6.22 8.90 6.27
C GLN A 109 -7.31 9.43 7.21
N VAL A 110 -7.88 8.57 8.05
CA VAL A 110 -8.93 8.96 9.01
C VAL A 110 -8.33 9.45 10.33
N ASP A 111 -8.43 10.75 10.62
CA ASP A 111 -7.80 11.39 11.78
C ASP A 111 -8.11 10.71 13.13
N CYS A 112 -9.36 10.32 13.35
CA CYS A 112 -9.78 9.65 14.59
C CYS A 112 -9.07 8.29 14.78
N LEU A 113 -8.95 7.51 13.71
CA LEU A 113 -8.30 6.18 13.75
C LEU A 113 -6.79 6.30 13.83
N ARG A 114 -6.20 7.32 13.19
CA ARG A 114 -4.77 7.62 13.26
C ARG A 114 -4.31 7.82 14.71
N LYS A 115 -5.05 8.63 15.48
CA LYS A 115 -4.75 8.87 16.91
C LYS A 115 -4.77 7.59 17.74
N LEU A 116 -5.72 6.68 17.47
CA LEU A 116 -5.79 5.40 18.16
C LEU A 116 -4.64 4.47 17.77
N SER A 117 -4.22 4.50 16.50
CA SER A 117 -3.06 3.75 16.02
C SER A 117 -1.76 4.25 16.65
N GLU A 118 -1.57 5.57 16.75
CA GLU A 118 -0.43 6.19 17.43
C GLU A 118 -0.41 5.83 18.92
N LEU A 119 -1.55 5.91 19.61
CA LEU A 119 -1.67 5.50 21.01
C LEU A 119 -1.29 4.03 21.20
N ARG A 120 -1.77 3.15 20.30
CA ARG A 120 -1.41 1.73 20.32
C ARG A 120 0.10 1.54 20.15
N SER A 121 0.73 2.28 19.24
CA SER A 121 2.18 2.25 19.04
C SER A 121 2.94 2.67 20.30
N HIS A 122 2.53 3.78 20.93
CA HIS A 122 3.13 4.24 22.19
C HIS A 122 2.95 3.24 23.34
N LEU A 123 1.79 2.57 23.44
CA LEU A 123 1.57 1.53 24.44
C LEU A 123 2.41 0.28 24.18
N CYS A 124 2.59 -0.11 22.91
CA CYS A 124 3.48 -1.19 22.52
C CYS A 124 4.94 -0.87 22.88
N ASP A 125 5.38 0.35 22.63
CA ASP A 125 6.72 0.83 22.99
C ASP A 125 6.91 0.87 24.50
N LEU A 126 5.93 1.36 25.24
CA LEU A 126 5.93 1.36 26.70
C LEU A 126 6.04 -0.06 27.24
N ARG A 127 5.24 -0.99 26.71
CA ARG A 127 5.28 -2.42 27.09
C ARG A 127 6.67 -3.02 26.84
N ASN A 128 7.26 -2.76 25.68
CA ASN A 128 8.57 -3.30 25.33
C ASN A 128 9.66 -2.71 26.23
N ARG A 129 9.61 -1.40 26.51
CA ARG A 129 10.55 -0.73 27.44
C ARG A 129 10.40 -1.26 28.87
N ALA A 130 9.17 -1.40 29.36
CA ALA A 130 8.88 -1.94 30.69
C ALA A 130 9.34 -3.40 30.84
N ALA A 131 9.28 -4.21 29.78
CA ALA A 131 9.82 -5.57 29.79
C ALA A 131 11.35 -5.61 29.89
N SER A 132 12.04 -4.62 29.32
CA SER A 132 13.52 -4.56 29.32
C SER A 132 14.13 -3.88 30.55
N ASN A 133 13.37 -3.05 31.27
CA ASN A 133 13.89 -2.20 32.34
C ASN A 133 13.09 -2.36 33.64
N GLU A 134 13.65 -3.12 34.59
CA GLU A 134 13.02 -3.39 35.89
C GLU A 134 12.76 -2.11 36.72
N LYS A 135 13.67 -1.12 36.67
CA LYS A 135 13.48 0.15 37.40
C LYS A 135 12.27 0.94 36.89
N LEU A 136 12.03 0.89 35.58
CA LEU A 136 10.85 1.53 34.98
C LEU A 136 9.57 0.83 35.44
N LYS A 137 9.58 -0.50 35.49
CA LYS A 137 8.46 -1.31 35.97
C LYS A 137 8.12 -1.00 37.44
N GLU A 138 9.13 -0.91 38.31
CA GLU A 138 8.93 -0.53 39.72
C GLU A 138 8.29 0.84 39.86
N LYS A 139 8.77 1.86 39.13
CA LYS A 139 8.18 3.21 39.15
C LYS A 139 6.76 3.25 38.60
N LEU A 140 6.47 2.48 37.54
CA LEU A 140 5.10 2.38 37.00
C LEU A 140 4.15 1.71 38.02
N GLN A 141 4.64 0.72 38.76
CA GLN A 141 3.87 0.07 39.82
C GLN A 141 3.61 1.01 40.99
N GLU A 142 4.61 1.81 41.39
CA GLU A 142 4.44 2.86 42.40
C GLU A 142 3.41 3.91 41.96
N LEU A 143 3.47 4.38 40.70
CA LEU A 143 2.49 5.32 40.15
C LEU A 143 1.08 4.74 40.12
N LEU A 144 0.92 3.46 39.75
CA LEU A 144 -0.40 2.80 39.72
C LEU A 144 -1.04 2.71 41.13
N VAL A 145 -0.23 2.46 42.16
CA VAL A 145 -0.70 2.45 43.54
C VAL A 145 -1.14 3.86 43.97
N ASN A 146 -0.37 4.88 43.58
CA ASN A 146 -0.69 6.28 43.88
C ASN A 146 -1.92 6.81 43.13
N THR A 147 -2.14 6.42 41.87
CA THR A 147 -3.33 6.82 41.11
C THR A 147 -4.61 6.16 41.65
N ASN A 148 -4.53 4.90 42.09
CA ASN A 148 -5.67 4.23 42.73
C ASN A 148 -6.03 4.82 44.10
N SER A 149 -5.08 5.50 44.76
CA SER A 149 -5.36 6.24 45.99
C SER A 149 -5.93 7.65 45.78
N ASN A 150 -6.03 8.15 44.54
CA ASN A 150 -6.49 9.51 44.24
C ASN A 150 -7.51 9.52 43.07
N PRO A 151 -8.80 9.23 43.33
CA PRO A 151 -9.83 9.08 42.28
C PRO A 151 -10.44 10.39 41.76
N GLU A 152 -9.86 11.57 42.00
CA GLU A 152 -10.56 12.85 41.81
C GLU A 152 -10.36 13.57 40.46
N ASN A 153 -9.89 12.93 39.38
CA ASN A 153 -9.64 13.66 38.12
C ASN A 153 -10.33 13.14 36.86
N ASP A 154 -11.33 12.25 36.96
CA ASP A 154 -12.13 11.80 35.80
C ASP A 154 -13.45 12.58 35.59
N ASP A 155 -13.58 13.77 36.18
CA ASP A 155 -14.68 14.69 35.89
C ASP A 155 -14.18 15.97 35.19
N CYS A 156 -14.43 16.05 33.88
CA CYS A 156 -14.79 17.23 33.06
C CYS A 156 -14.10 17.23 31.69
N LYS A 157 -14.70 17.59 30.55
CA LYS A 157 -16.07 17.93 30.10
C LYS A 157 -15.96 18.14 28.56
N GLU A 158 -17.03 17.77 27.85
CA GLU A 158 -17.41 18.16 26.47
C GLU A 158 -16.42 17.96 25.30
#